data_AF-A0A937DSN2-F1
#
_entry.id   AF-A0A937DSN2-F1
#
_cell.length_a   1.000
_cell.length_b   1.000
_cell.length_c   1.000
_cell.angle_alpha   90.00
_cell.angle_beta   90.00
_cell.angle_gamma   90.00
#
_symmetry.space_group_name_H-M   'P 1'
#
loop_
_entity.id
_entity.type
_entity.pdbx_description
1 polymer ?
#
loop_
_entity_poly.entity_id
_entity_poly.type
_entity_poly.pdbx_seq_one_letter_code
_entity_poly.pdbx_strand_id
1 'polypeptide(L)'
;MKPQEALYVLESNLSGVYVAQIYRDMPREQLVALVKECERPSPTEISEKGLERWARQPFRMPGWADPKEKKKQEEAAIAVAAEPPRPQEPDSLVARALGNPRRLSSTARRKAAFRYHYARCSSVTEAAARAGVDRRTVNRWRKADPRFDRYCADVLAARRRMAEEDVVLVAGQAEVRPIYHRGRRVGQWTRRDRALDLYLLKRADAEALRAENLEKLVAAEVEKRLSQMSRSAGHDPMSAEDESAKLPLDLAA
;
A
#
# COMPACT_ATOMS: atom_id res chain seq x y z
N MET A 1 -41.14 -30.76 -6.76
CA MET A 1 -42.30 -31.38 -6.07
C MET A 1 -43.44 -30.39 -5.97
N LYS A 2 -44.68 -30.84 -6.16
CA LYS A 2 -45.86 -30.06 -5.76
C LYS A 2 -45.92 -30.07 -4.21
N PRO A 3 -46.35 -29.00 -3.54
CA PRO A 3 -46.30 -28.93 -2.07
C PRO A 3 -47.18 -29.97 -1.37
N GLN A 4 -48.23 -30.45 -2.04
CA GLN A 4 -49.02 -31.59 -1.58
C GLN A 4 -48.19 -32.89 -1.55
N GLU A 5 -47.27 -33.07 -2.52
CA GLU A 5 -46.34 -34.20 -2.53
C GLU A 5 -45.28 -34.06 -1.42
N ALA A 6 -44.86 -32.84 -1.08
CA ALA A 6 -43.93 -32.59 0.03
C ALA A 6 -44.55 -32.88 1.41
N LEU A 7 -45.82 -32.50 1.61
CA LEU A 7 -46.59 -32.90 2.79
C LEU A 7 -46.79 -34.42 2.84
N TYR A 8 -47.07 -35.04 1.70
CA TYR A 8 -47.23 -36.50 1.61
C TYR A 8 -45.92 -37.25 1.92
N VAL A 9 -44.77 -36.71 1.53
CA VAL A 9 -43.44 -37.25 1.85
C VAL A 9 -43.10 -37.07 3.33
N LEU A 10 -43.55 -35.99 3.95
CA LEU A 10 -43.42 -35.79 5.41
C LEU A 10 -44.34 -36.73 6.18
N GLU A 11 -45.60 -36.91 5.75
CA GLU A 11 -46.55 -37.84 6.36
C GLU A 11 -46.15 -39.32 6.16
N SER A 12 -45.44 -39.66 5.07
CA SER A 12 -45.02 -41.03 4.78
C SER A 12 -43.69 -41.43 5.42
N ASN A 13 -42.74 -40.51 5.57
CA ASN A 13 -41.42 -40.81 6.16
C ASN A 13 -41.39 -40.68 7.69
N LEU A 14 -42.25 -39.83 8.27
CA LEU A 14 -42.42 -39.72 9.72
C LEU A 14 -43.67 -40.50 10.10
N SER A 15 -43.47 -41.69 10.66
CA SER A 15 -44.50 -42.63 11.11
C SER A 15 -45.72 -41.94 11.73
N GLY A 16 -46.74 -41.61 10.92
CA GLY A 16 -48.17 -41.39 11.23
C GLY A 16 -48.58 -40.54 12.45
N VAL A 17 -47.66 -39.91 13.18
CA VAL A 17 -47.93 -39.36 14.51
C VAL A 17 -47.37 -37.94 14.55
N TYR A 18 -48.27 -36.97 14.37
CA TYR A 18 -48.07 -35.52 14.49
C TYR A 18 -47.17 -34.83 13.44
N VAL A 19 -47.75 -34.56 12.26
CA VAL A 19 -47.42 -33.30 11.58
C VAL A 19 -48.09 -32.19 12.38
N ALA A 20 -47.30 -31.37 13.09
CA ALA A 20 -47.83 -30.30 13.94
C ALA A 20 -48.77 -29.38 13.13
N GLN A 21 -49.91 -29.00 13.71
CA GLN A 21 -50.94 -28.14 13.08
C GLN A 21 -50.33 -26.88 12.43
N ILE A 22 -49.24 -26.39 13.03
CA ILE A 22 -48.38 -25.29 12.56
C ILE A 22 -47.97 -25.45 11.08
N TYR A 23 -47.66 -26.66 10.61
CA TYR A 23 -47.26 -26.89 9.22
C TYR A 23 -48.45 -26.99 8.24
N ARG A 24 -49.67 -27.28 8.73
CA ARG A 24 -50.88 -27.26 7.91
C ARG A 24 -51.38 -25.85 7.65
N ASP A 25 -51.26 -24.97 8.65
CA ASP A 25 -51.72 -23.59 8.57
C ASP A 25 -50.65 -22.64 7.98
N MET A 26 -49.43 -23.15 7.76
CA MET A 26 -48.32 -22.37 7.22
C MET A 26 -48.56 -22.00 5.74
N PRO A 27 -48.40 -20.72 5.36
CA PRO A 27 -48.57 -20.30 3.97
C PRO A 27 -47.58 -21.02 3.04
N ARG A 28 -48.06 -21.36 1.84
CA ARG A 28 -47.35 -22.20 0.86
C ARG A 28 -45.92 -21.75 0.55
N GLU A 29 -45.68 -20.44 0.54
CA GLU A 29 -44.35 -19.88 0.30
C GLU A 29 -43.35 -20.22 1.40
N GLN A 30 -43.79 -20.24 2.65
CA GLN A 30 -42.95 -20.58 3.80
C GLN A 30 -42.64 -22.08 3.82
N LEU A 31 -43.60 -22.94 3.48
CA LEU A 31 -43.34 -24.39 3.33
C LEU A 31 -42.30 -24.66 2.23
N VAL A 32 -42.41 -23.97 1.09
CA VAL A 32 -41.42 -24.09 0.00
C VAL A 32 -40.04 -23.59 0.44
N ALA A 33 -39.98 -22.51 1.23
CA ALA A 33 -38.72 -22.02 1.79
C ALA A 33 -38.10 -23.05 2.75
N LEU A 34 -38.90 -23.64 3.65
CA LEU A 34 -38.45 -24.63 4.62
C LEU A 34 -37.92 -25.89 3.95
N VAL A 35 -38.62 -26.40 2.93
CA VAL A 35 -38.15 -27.54 2.12
C VAL A 35 -36.84 -27.19 1.42
N LYS A 36 -36.72 -25.99 0.83
CA LYS A 36 -35.45 -25.53 0.23
C LYS A 36 -34.32 -25.42 1.24
N GLU A 37 -34.61 -25.11 2.50
CA GLU A 37 -33.60 -25.10 3.56
C GLU A 37 -33.22 -26.51 4.02
N CYS A 38 -34.16 -27.46 4.04
CA CYS A 38 -33.86 -28.88 4.28
C CYS A 38 -33.09 -29.53 3.11
N GLU A 39 -33.25 -29.04 1.88
CA GLU A 39 -32.47 -29.46 0.70
C GLU A 39 -31.07 -28.85 0.66
N ARG A 40 -30.74 -27.88 1.53
CA ARG A 40 -29.36 -27.38 1.62
C ARG A 40 -28.48 -28.48 2.22
N PRO A 41 -27.35 -28.81 1.58
CA PRO A 41 -26.44 -29.81 2.13
C PRO A 41 -26.01 -29.38 3.53
N SER A 42 -26.04 -30.33 4.45
CA SER A 42 -25.60 -30.10 5.82
C SER A 42 -24.14 -29.60 5.83
N PRO A 43 -23.72 -28.79 6.83
CA PRO A 43 -22.32 -28.36 6.95
C PRO A 43 -21.33 -29.53 6.93
N THR A 44 -21.75 -30.68 7.46
CA THR A 44 -21.01 -31.95 7.44
C THR A 44 -20.86 -32.49 6.02
N GLU A 45 -21.91 -32.56 5.21
CA GLU A 45 -21.83 -33.00 3.80
C GLU A 45 -20.95 -32.07 2.94
N ILE A 46 -20.99 -30.76 3.21
CA ILE A 46 -20.12 -29.79 2.53
C ILE A 46 -18.65 -30.08 2.88
N SER A 47 -18.36 -30.36 4.16
CA SER A 47 -17.01 -30.69 4.62
C SER A 47 -16.52 -32.02 4.07
N GLU A 48 -17.36 -33.05 4.01
CA GLU A 48 -17.02 -34.37 3.45
C GLU A 48 -16.75 -34.29 1.95
N LYS A 49 -17.62 -33.61 1.18
CA LYS A 49 -17.37 -33.36 -0.26
C LYS A 49 -16.11 -32.53 -0.49
N GLY A 50 -15.79 -31.60 0.43
CA GLY A 50 -14.54 -30.84 0.43
C GLY A 50 -13.32 -31.74 0.63
N LEU A 51 -13.39 -32.66 1.60
CA LEU A 51 -12.34 -33.65 1.87
C LEU A 51 -12.18 -34.65 0.73
N GLU A 52 -13.27 -35.14 0.13
CA GLU A 52 -13.20 -36.01 -1.04
C GLU A 52 -12.56 -35.30 -2.25
N ARG A 53 -12.90 -34.03 -2.48
CA ARG A 53 -12.26 -33.22 -3.53
C ARG A 53 -10.78 -33.03 -3.25
N TRP A 54 -10.42 -32.73 -2.00
CA TRP A 54 -9.04 -32.56 -1.59
C TRP A 54 -8.24 -33.86 -1.74
N ALA A 55 -8.81 -35.00 -1.32
CA ALA A 55 -8.17 -36.32 -1.43
C ALA A 55 -8.01 -36.79 -2.89
N ARG A 56 -8.88 -36.36 -3.81
CA ARG A 56 -8.78 -36.65 -5.24
C ARG A 56 -7.81 -35.72 -5.97
N GLN A 57 -7.35 -34.63 -5.36
CA GLN A 57 -6.31 -33.81 -5.98
C GLN A 57 -4.98 -34.53 -5.89
N PRO A 58 -4.28 -34.76 -7.02
CA PRO A 58 -2.93 -35.31 -6.98
C PRO A 58 -2.06 -34.34 -6.17
N PHE A 59 -1.44 -34.86 -5.11
CA PHE A 59 -0.58 -34.08 -4.21
C PHE A 59 0.61 -33.53 -5.00
N ARG A 60 0.50 -32.31 -5.51
CA ARG A 60 1.60 -31.57 -6.14
C ARG A 60 2.28 -30.74 -5.06
N MET A 61 3.42 -31.21 -4.56
CA MET A 61 4.26 -30.38 -3.72
C MET A 61 4.78 -29.18 -4.54
N PRO A 62 4.79 -27.96 -3.96
CA PRO A 62 5.46 -26.83 -4.58
C PRO A 62 6.94 -27.18 -4.83
N GLY A 63 7.31 -27.40 -6.10
CA GLY A 63 8.68 -27.75 -6.52
C GLY A 63 8.89 -29.16 -7.06
N TRP A 64 7.89 -30.05 -7.04
CA TRP A 64 7.94 -31.32 -7.76
C TRP A 64 7.33 -31.17 -9.16
N ALA A 65 8.19 -31.06 -10.17
CA ALA A 65 7.80 -31.14 -11.57
C ALA A 65 7.68 -32.60 -11.99
N ASP A 66 6.62 -32.94 -12.74
CA ASP A 66 6.42 -34.30 -13.24
C ASP A 66 7.63 -34.71 -14.11
N PRO A 67 8.21 -35.93 -13.97
CA PRO A 67 9.40 -36.34 -14.72
C PRO A 67 9.25 -36.23 -16.25
N LYS A 68 8.02 -36.34 -16.75
CA LYS A 68 7.68 -36.14 -18.17
C LYS A 68 7.74 -34.67 -18.59
N GLU A 69 7.33 -33.75 -17.73
CA GLU A 69 7.48 -32.31 -17.96
C GLU A 69 8.96 -31.91 -17.89
N LYS A 70 9.71 -32.51 -16.95
CA LYS A 70 11.16 -32.30 -16.84
C LYS A 70 11.92 -32.74 -18.08
N LYS A 71 11.60 -33.93 -18.63
CA LYS A 71 12.21 -34.41 -19.88
C LYS A 71 11.86 -33.54 -21.09
N LYS A 72 10.60 -33.08 -21.19
CA LYS A 72 10.17 -32.13 -22.25
C LYS A 72 10.85 -30.77 -22.10
N GLN A 73 11.07 -30.31 -20.87
CA GLN A 73 11.81 -29.08 -20.57
C GLN A 73 13.31 -29.23 -20.84
N GLU A 74 13.91 -30.39 -20.58
CA GLU A 74 15.30 -30.70 -20.91
C GLU A 74 15.50 -30.81 -22.42
N GLU A 75 14.60 -31.47 -23.15
CA GLU A 75 14.63 -31.53 -24.62
C GLU A 75 14.42 -30.14 -25.25
N ALA A 76 13.55 -29.31 -24.68
CA ALA A 76 13.39 -27.91 -25.09
C ALA A 76 14.63 -27.06 -24.74
N ALA A 77 15.26 -27.27 -23.58
CA ALA A 77 16.46 -26.56 -23.17
C ALA A 77 17.68 -26.94 -24.04
N ILE A 78 17.79 -28.20 -24.46
CA ILE A 78 18.84 -28.66 -25.37
C ILE A 78 18.65 -28.06 -26.78
N ALA A 79 17.40 -27.93 -27.24
CA ALA A 79 17.09 -27.26 -28.50
C ALA A 79 17.39 -25.75 -28.48
N VAL A 80 17.23 -25.09 -27.33
CA VAL A 80 17.60 -23.66 -27.16
C VAL A 80 19.11 -23.47 -26.94
N ALA A 81 19.82 -24.45 -26.37
CA ALA A 81 21.26 -24.38 -26.11
C ALA A 81 22.16 -24.61 -27.34
N ALA A 82 21.61 -25.09 -28.46
CA ALA A 82 22.36 -25.26 -29.71
C ALA A 82 22.59 -23.96 -30.49
N GLU A 83 21.91 -22.87 -30.11
CA GLU A 83 22.20 -21.53 -30.62
C GLU A 83 23.15 -20.83 -29.64
N PRO A 84 24.33 -20.34 -30.06
CA PRO A 84 25.24 -19.64 -29.16
C PRO A 84 24.48 -18.49 -28.50
N PRO A 85 24.57 -18.29 -27.16
CA PRO A 85 23.79 -17.26 -26.48
C PRO A 85 24.19 -15.92 -27.08
N ARG A 86 23.28 -15.32 -27.87
CA ARG A 86 23.43 -13.95 -28.32
C ARG A 86 23.58 -13.11 -27.05
N PRO A 87 24.63 -12.27 -26.93
CA PRO A 87 24.77 -11.42 -25.76
C PRO A 87 23.53 -10.53 -25.70
N GLN A 88 22.65 -10.79 -24.72
CA GLN A 88 21.50 -9.94 -24.46
C GLN A 88 22.07 -8.55 -24.14
N GLU A 89 21.83 -7.59 -25.03
CA GLU A 89 22.27 -6.23 -24.77
C GLU A 89 21.58 -5.75 -23.51
N PRO A 90 22.32 -5.22 -22.52
CA PRO A 90 21.67 -4.69 -21.32
C PRO A 90 20.72 -3.54 -21.70
N ASP A 91 19.42 -3.77 -21.53
CA ASP A 91 18.33 -2.88 -21.98
C ASP A 91 18.35 -1.51 -21.29
N SER A 92 18.97 -1.40 -20.10
CA SER A 92 19.07 -0.14 -19.35
C SER A 92 20.48 0.45 -19.33
N LEU A 93 20.56 1.79 -19.37
CA LEU A 93 21.84 2.52 -19.18
C LEU A 93 22.54 2.15 -17.87
N VAL A 94 21.77 1.77 -16.85
CA VAL A 94 22.28 1.28 -15.56
C VAL A 94 22.95 -0.07 -15.73
N ALA A 95 22.29 -1.05 -16.37
CA ALA A 95 22.87 -2.37 -16.63
C ALA A 95 24.12 -2.28 -17.52
N ARG A 96 24.12 -1.38 -18.53
CA ARG A 96 25.30 -1.06 -19.36
C ARG A 96 26.45 -0.50 -18.53
N ALA A 97 26.16 0.36 -17.56
CA ALA A 97 27.18 0.98 -16.73
C ALA A 97 27.74 0.01 -15.67
N LEU A 98 26.91 -0.87 -15.11
CA LEU A 98 27.33 -1.88 -14.14
C LEU A 98 28.09 -3.05 -14.80
N GLY A 99 27.72 -3.45 -16.01
CA GLY A 99 28.33 -4.58 -16.71
C GLY A 99 29.75 -4.34 -17.23
N ASN A 100 30.16 -3.08 -17.45
CA ASN A 100 31.53 -2.80 -17.88
C ASN A 100 32.04 -1.45 -17.32
N PRO A 101 32.60 -1.43 -16.09
CA PRO A 101 33.02 -0.19 -15.43
C PRO A 101 34.15 0.54 -16.18
N ARG A 102 34.92 -0.17 -17.01
CA ARG A 102 36.00 0.41 -17.83
C ARG A 102 35.47 1.19 -19.04
N ARG A 103 34.20 0.98 -19.44
CA ARG A 103 33.54 1.64 -20.58
C ARG A 103 32.47 2.65 -20.16
N LEU A 104 32.63 3.31 -19.01
CA LEU A 104 31.88 4.52 -18.64
C LEU A 104 32.37 5.75 -19.43
N SER A 105 32.39 5.66 -20.76
CA SER A 105 32.83 6.76 -21.62
C SER A 105 31.82 7.92 -21.62
N SER A 106 30.52 7.62 -21.69
CA SER A 106 29.44 8.62 -21.75
C SER A 106 29.09 9.20 -20.37
N THR A 107 28.87 10.53 -20.33
CA THR A 107 28.38 11.26 -19.16
C THR A 107 27.02 10.74 -18.66
N ALA A 108 26.14 10.30 -19.57
CA ALA A 108 24.85 9.72 -19.22
C ALA A 108 24.99 8.39 -18.48
N ARG A 109 25.94 7.53 -18.91
CA ARG A 109 26.23 6.25 -18.22
C ARG A 109 26.81 6.49 -16.83
N ARG A 110 27.71 7.48 -16.68
CA ARG A 110 28.25 7.86 -15.37
C ARG A 110 27.18 8.41 -14.43
N LYS A 111 26.28 9.26 -14.94
CA LYS A 111 25.11 9.73 -14.16
C LYS A 111 24.22 8.57 -13.75
N ALA A 112 23.96 7.60 -14.63
CA ALA A 112 23.13 6.43 -14.34
C ALA A 112 23.77 5.52 -13.26
N ALA A 113 25.06 5.21 -13.39
CA ALA A 113 25.82 4.45 -12.38
C ALA A 113 25.81 5.17 -11.02
N PHE A 114 26.07 6.48 -11.03
CA PHE A 114 26.00 7.28 -9.81
C PHE A 114 24.62 7.22 -9.16
N ARG A 115 23.53 7.42 -9.91
CA ARG A 115 22.16 7.35 -9.37
C ARG A 115 21.88 6.00 -8.71
N TYR A 116 22.28 4.92 -9.37
CA TYR A 116 22.14 3.56 -8.82
C TYR A 116 22.86 3.39 -7.48
N HIS A 117 24.14 3.77 -7.40
CA HIS A 117 24.89 3.67 -6.15
C HIS A 117 24.40 4.65 -5.08
N TYR A 118 24.00 5.86 -5.48
CA TYR A 118 23.53 6.90 -4.57
C TYR A 118 22.23 6.50 -3.86
N ALA A 119 21.30 5.88 -4.59
CA ALA A 119 20.07 5.33 -4.00
C ALA A 119 20.34 4.29 -2.89
N ARG A 120 21.48 3.58 -2.96
CA ARG A 120 21.87 2.56 -1.96
C ARG A 120 22.65 3.14 -0.78
N CYS A 121 23.64 3.99 -1.05
CA CYS A 121 24.62 4.40 -0.03
C CYS A 121 24.26 5.72 0.65
N SER A 122 23.47 6.59 -0.01
CA SER A 122 23.12 7.95 0.42
C SER A 122 24.30 8.92 0.66
N SER A 123 25.54 8.44 0.61
CA SER A 123 26.76 9.25 0.64
C SER A 123 27.25 9.58 -0.77
N VAL A 124 27.46 10.87 -1.03
CA VAL A 124 27.97 11.36 -2.34
C VAL A 124 29.38 10.83 -2.60
N THR A 125 30.25 10.79 -1.59
CA THR A 125 31.65 10.35 -1.74
C THR A 125 31.72 8.87 -2.07
N GLU A 126 30.98 8.05 -1.34
CA GLU A 126 30.94 6.59 -1.53
C GLU A 126 30.29 6.21 -2.86
N ALA A 127 29.17 6.85 -3.21
CA ALA A 127 28.50 6.61 -4.49
C ALA A 127 29.36 7.05 -5.69
N ALA A 128 30.09 8.17 -5.55
CA ALA A 128 31.00 8.65 -6.59
C ALA A 128 32.19 7.69 -6.76
N ALA A 129 32.78 7.20 -5.66
CA ALA A 129 33.85 6.20 -5.71
C ALA A 129 33.40 4.90 -6.39
N ARG A 130 32.22 4.37 -6.03
CA ARG A 130 31.65 3.17 -6.65
C ARG A 130 31.29 3.35 -8.13
N ALA A 131 30.82 4.54 -8.50
CA ALA A 131 30.53 4.88 -9.89
C ALA A 131 31.80 5.21 -10.71
N GLY A 132 32.99 5.28 -10.10
CA GLY A 132 34.23 5.68 -10.77
C GLY A 132 34.23 7.15 -11.22
N VAL A 133 33.56 8.03 -10.46
CA VAL A 133 33.44 9.47 -10.77
C VAL A 133 34.02 10.29 -9.62
N ASP A 134 34.73 11.38 -9.92
CA ASP A 134 35.19 12.29 -8.89
C ASP A 134 34.04 13.14 -8.29
N ARG A 135 34.13 13.47 -7.00
CA ARG A 135 33.14 14.28 -6.28
C ARG A 135 32.93 15.65 -6.92
N ARG A 136 33.99 16.30 -7.44
CA ARG A 136 33.85 17.61 -8.11
C ARG A 136 32.97 17.50 -9.36
N THR A 137 33.05 16.39 -10.08
CA THR A 137 32.23 16.13 -11.26
C THR A 137 30.76 16.00 -10.90
N VAL A 138 30.44 15.30 -9.81
CA VAL A 138 29.06 15.19 -9.30
C VAL A 138 28.52 16.56 -8.89
N ASN A 139 29.29 17.38 -8.18
CA ASN A 139 28.89 18.72 -7.80
C ASN A 139 28.65 19.62 -9.02
N ARG A 140 29.47 19.49 -10.07
CA ARG A 140 29.24 20.17 -11.34
C ARG A 140 27.93 19.73 -11.99
N TRP A 141 27.59 18.45 -11.97
CA TRP A 141 26.30 17.96 -12.48
C TRP A 141 25.12 18.50 -11.69
N ARG A 142 25.22 18.58 -10.36
CA ARG A 142 24.16 19.17 -9.52
C ARG A 142 23.91 20.64 -9.86
N LYS A 143 24.97 21.41 -10.10
CA LYS A 143 24.86 22.82 -10.53
C LYS A 143 24.30 22.97 -11.95
N ALA A 144 24.71 22.11 -12.88
CA ALA A 144 24.34 22.21 -14.28
C ALA A 144 22.94 21.64 -14.60
N ASP A 145 22.45 20.69 -13.80
CA ASP A 145 21.23 19.93 -14.06
C ASP A 145 20.32 19.92 -12.81
N PRO A 146 19.33 20.83 -12.74
CA PRO A 146 18.42 20.92 -11.60
C PRO A 146 17.60 19.65 -11.37
N ARG A 147 17.30 18.88 -12.42
CA ARG A 147 16.58 17.60 -12.28
C ARG A 147 17.44 16.56 -11.57
N PHE A 148 18.74 16.54 -11.86
CA PHE A 148 19.69 15.68 -11.17
C PHE A 148 19.86 16.07 -9.70
N ASP A 149 19.88 17.37 -9.39
CA ASP A 149 19.94 17.85 -8.01
C ASP A 149 18.70 17.49 -7.21
N ARG A 150 17.50 17.71 -7.77
CA ARG A 150 16.22 17.29 -7.17
C ARG A 150 16.21 15.81 -6.84
N TYR A 151 16.61 14.95 -7.79
CA TYR A 151 16.73 13.51 -7.53
C TYR A 151 17.65 13.21 -6.33
N CYS A 152 18.78 13.90 -6.21
CA CYS A 152 19.68 13.68 -5.09
C CYS A 152 19.07 14.15 -3.76
N ALA A 153 18.31 15.25 -3.77
CA ALA A 153 17.58 15.75 -2.61
C ALA A 153 16.46 14.79 -2.20
N ASP A 154 15.70 14.25 -3.16
CA ASP A 154 14.60 13.32 -2.92
C ASP A 154 15.11 12.01 -2.30
N VAL A 155 16.21 11.45 -2.82
CA VAL A 155 16.84 10.26 -2.26
C VAL A 155 17.33 10.51 -0.82
N LEU A 156 17.91 11.68 -0.55
CA LEU A 156 18.33 12.05 0.82
C LEU A 156 17.14 12.23 1.74
N ALA A 157 16.06 12.86 1.29
CA ALA A 157 14.85 13.06 2.07
C ALA A 157 14.21 11.71 2.42
N ALA A 158 14.08 10.80 1.44
CA ALA A 158 13.58 9.46 1.67
C ALA A 158 14.45 8.66 2.65
N ARG A 159 15.79 8.75 2.54
CA ARG A 159 16.73 8.10 3.46
C ARG A 159 16.66 8.66 4.87
N ARG A 160 16.49 9.97 5.02
CA ARG A 160 16.26 10.59 6.33
C ARG A 160 14.98 10.07 6.97
N ARG A 161 13.87 9.99 6.22
CA ARG A 161 12.62 9.41 6.72
C ARG A 161 12.79 7.97 7.19
N MET A 162 13.47 7.13 6.41
CA MET A 162 13.75 5.74 6.84
C MET A 162 14.62 5.69 8.11
N ALA A 163 15.69 6.49 8.18
CA ALA A 163 16.54 6.53 9.37
C ALA A 163 15.79 7.03 10.61
N GLU A 164 14.83 7.93 10.43
CA GLU A 164 13.95 8.40 11.48
C GLU A 164 13.00 7.30 11.98
N GLU A 165 12.39 6.54 11.07
CA GLU A 165 11.58 5.37 11.40
C GLU A 165 12.40 4.32 12.15
N ASP A 166 13.63 4.03 11.69
CA ASP A 166 14.55 3.11 12.35
C ASP A 166 14.88 3.57 13.77
N VAL A 167 15.12 4.87 13.97
CA VAL A 167 15.36 5.46 15.29
C VAL A 167 14.16 5.26 16.23
N VAL A 168 12.93 5.45 15.73
CA VAL A 168 11.71 5.22 16.51
C VAL A 168 11.57 3.74 16.89
N LEU A 169 11.84 2.83 15.95
CA LEU A 169 11.82 1.38 16.20
C LEU A 169 12.85 0.98 17.27
N VAL A 170 14.08 1.50 17.18
CA VAL A 170 15.15 1.22 18.13
C VAL A 170 14.85 1.81 19.51
N ALA A 171 14.26 3.01 19.60
CA ALA A 171 13.91 3.61 20.88
C ALA A 171 12.90 2.77 21.69
N GLY A 172 12.00 2.06 21.00
CA GLY A 172 11.08 1.10 21.62
C GLY A 172 11.77 -0.15 22.17
N GLN A 173 12.97 -0.48 21.68
CA GLN A 173 13.72 -1.65 22.09
C GLN A 173 14.68 -1.32 23.23
N ALA A 174 14.46 -1.94 24.38
CA ALA A 174 15.37 -1.80 25.50
C ALA A 174 16.41 -2.92 25.49
N GLU A 175 17.70 -2.57 25.56
CA GLU A 175 18.76 -3.58 25.66
C GLU A 175 18.71 -4.25 27.03
N VAL A 176 18.28 -5.52 27.07
CA VAL A 176 18.31 -6.32 28.29
C VAL A 176 19.66 -7.01 28.39
N ARG A 177 20.46 -6.62 29.38
CA ARG A 177 21.76 -7.24 29.66
C ARG A 177 21.67 -8.10 30.92
N PRO A 178 22.02 -9.40 30.86
CA PRO A 178 22.03 -10.25 32.03
C PRO A 178 23.14 -9.82 33.00
N ILE A 179 22.84 -9.82 34.29
CA ILE A 179 23.83 -9.62 35.36
C ILE A 179 24.19 -10.99 35.92
N TYR A 180 25.47 -11.33 35.83
CA TYR A 180 26.03 -12.54 36.40
C TYR A 180 26.82 -12.22 37.67
N HIS A 181 26.69 -13.07 38.67
CA HIS A 181 27.53 -13.02 39.87
C HIS A 181 27.90 -14.46 40.24
N ARG A 182 29.22 -14.71 40.39
CA ARG A 182 29.79 -16.05 40.63
C ARG A 182 29.30 -17.11 39.62
N GLY A 183 29.26 -16.74 38.33
CA GLY A 183 28.85 -17.64 37.24
C GLY A 183 27.36 -17.97 37.19
N ARG A 184 26.54 -17.45 38.12
CA ARG A 184 25.08 -17.60 38.10
C ARG A 184 24.44 -16.31 37.63
N ARG A 185 23.42 -16.40 36.79
CA ARG A 185 22.59 -15.26 36.39
C ARG A 185 21.76 -14.85 37.61
N VAL A 186 22.07 -13.68 38.18
CA VAL A 186 21.39 -13.15 39.37
C VAL A 186 20.26 -12.20 38.99
N GLY A 187 20.33 -11.59 37.80
CA GLY A 187 19.27 -10.72 37.33
C GLY A 187 19.49 -10.26 35.90
N GLN A 188 18.76 -9.21 35.54
CA GLN A 188 18.90 -8.52 34.27
C GLN A 188 18.73 -7.02 34.53
N TRP A 189 19.51 -6.20 33.83
CA TRP A 189 19.29 -4.77 33.79
C TRP A 189 18.94 -4.34 32.39
N THR A 190 18.04 -3.37 32.32
CA THR A 190 17.53 -2.86 31.06
C THR A 190 18.16 -1.50 30.81
N ARG A 191 18.91 -1.36 29.71
CA ARG A 191 19.47 -0.08 29.27
C ARG A 191 18.58 0.49 28.19
N ARG A 192 18.09 1.71 28.39
CA ARG A 192 17.50 2.54 27.34
C ARG A 192 18.47 3.64 26.94
N ASP A 193 18.47 4.00 25.67
CA ASP A 193 19.25 5.12 25.18
C ASP A 193 18.51 6.44 25.47
N ARG A 194 18.85 7.06 26.59
CA ARG A 194 18.23 8.31 27.04
C ARG A 194 18.48 9.47 26.08
N ALA A 195 19.56 9.45 25.30
CA ALA A 195 19.83 10.49 24.30
C ALA A 195 18.84 10.37 23.14
N LEU A 196 18.51 9.15 22.73
CA LEU A 196 17.51 8.86 21.71
C LEU A 196 16.11 9.28 22.16
N ASP A 197 15.73 8.94 23.40
CA ASP A 197 14.45 9.34 24.00
C ASP A 197 14.29 10.87 24.01
N LEU A 198 15.34 11.59 24.44
CA LEU A 198 15.33 13.06 24.46
C LEU A 198 15.27 13.67 23.05
N TYR A 199 15.91 13.05 22.07
CA TYR A 199 15.83 13.48 20.67
C TYR A 199 14.40 13.35 20.13
N LEU A 200 13.75 12.21 20.37
CA LEU A 200 12.37 11.97 19.95
C LEU A 200 11.39 12.93 20.64
N LEU A 201 11.58 13.19 21.93
CA LEU A 201 10.78 14.18 22.66
C LEU A 201 10.90 15.58 22.04
N LYS A 202 12.12 16.09 21.86
CA LYS A 202 12.36 17.40 21.24
C LYS A 202 11.76 17.52 19.84
N ARG A 203 11.77 16.42 19.10
CA ARG A 203 11.17 16.37 17.76
C ARG A 203 9.65 16.50 17.84
N ALA A 204 9.00 15.73 18.72
CA ALA A 204 7.55 15.80 18.91
C ALA A 204 7.11 17.22 19.29
N ASP A 205 7.84 17.86 20.20
CA ASP A 205 7.60 19.26 20.59
C ASP A 205 7.74 20.20 19.38
N ALA A 206 8.78 20.02 18.56
CA ALA A 206 9.00 20.84 17.36
C ALA A 206 7.94 20.61 16.27
N GLU A 207 7.32 19.43 16.21
CA GLU A 207 6.21 19.12 15.30
C GLU A 207 4.90 19.73 15.80
N ALA A 208 4.63 19.68 17.11
CA ALA A 208 3.49 20.34 17.74
C ALA A 208 3.52 21.86 17.49
N LEU A 209 4.67 22.50 17.72
CA LEU A 209 4.85 23.94 17.44
C LEU A 209 4.63 24.28 15.95
N ARG A 210 5.03 23.39 15.03
CA ARG A 210 4.78 23.58 13.59
C ARG A 210 3.29 23.47 13.27
N ALA A 211 2.57 22.52 13.87
CA ALA A 211 1.12 22.37 13.69
C ALA A 211 0.36 23.62 14.16
N GLU A 212 0.66 24.11 15.37
CA GLU A 212 0.04 25.34 15.89
C GLU A 212 0.27 26.55 14.99
N ASN A 213 1.49 26.68 14.44
CA ASN A 213 1.80 27.77 13.51
C ASN A 213 1.03 27.66 12.19
N LEU A 214 0.85 26.44 11.67
CA LEU A 214 0.03 26.20 10.48
C LEU A 214 -1.43 26.54 10.74
N GLU A 215 -1.98 26.16 11.89
CA GLU A 215 -3.35 26.52 12.29
C GLU A 215 -3.56 28.03 12.34
N LYS A 216 -2.59 28.76 12.93
CA LYS A 216 -2.62 30.23 12.94
C LYS A 216 -2.60 30.84 11.54
N LEU A 217 -1.77 30.29 10.63
CA LEU A 217 -1.71 30.76 9.25
C LEU A 217 -3.00 30.47 8.47
N VAL A 218 -3.59 29.29 8.68
CA VAL A 218 -4.87 28.91 8.06
C VAL A 218 -5.99 29.79 8.59
N ALA A 219 -6.06 30.03 9.90
CA ALA A 219 -7.04 30.92 10.51
C ALA A 219 -6.94 32.34 9.95
N ALA A 220 -5.72 32.89 9.83
CA ALA A 220 -5.50 34.21 9.24
C ALA A 220 -5.92 34.29 7.77
N GLU A 221 -5.66 33.25 6.97
CA GLU A 221 -6.09 33.21 5.56
C GLU A 221 -7.61 33.06 5.43
N VAL A 222 -8.26 32.29 6.30
CA VAL A 222 -9.74 32.18 6.35
C VAL A 222 -10.36 33.53 6.70
N GLU A 223 -9.85 34.22 7.72
CA GLU A 223 -10.30 35.56 8.10
C GLU A 223 -10.12 36.58 6.96
N LYS A 224 -8.97 36.52 6.26
CA LYS A 224 -8.71 37.32 5.08
C LYS A 224 -9.71 37.05 3.94
N ARG A 225 -10.12 35.80 3.72
CA ARG A 225 -11.14 35.47 2.71
C ARG A 225 -12.53 35.89 3.12
N LEU A 226 -12.90 35.70 4.39
CA LEU A 226 -14.20 36.15 4.92
C LEU A 226 -14.36 37.67 4.82
N SER A 227 -13.30 38.44 5.12
CA SER A 227 -13.29 39.90 4.97
C SER A 227 -13.30 40.37 3.52
N GLN A 228 -12.77 39.60 2.57
CA GLN A 228 -12.91 39.87 1.13
C GLN A 228 -14.33 39.59 0.64
N MET A 229 -14.96 38.50 1.09
CA MET A 229 -16.33 38.13 0.72
C MET A 229 -17.37 39.12 1.26
N SER A 230 -17.22 39.61 2.49
CA SER A 230 -18.13 40.62 3.05
C SER A 230 -18.04 41.97 2.34
N ARG A 231 -16.87 42.32 1.77
CA ARG A 231 -16.71 43.51 0.93
C ARG A 231 -17.29 43.35 -0.47
N SER A 232 -17.32 42.13 -1.03
CA SER A 232 -17.93 41.87 -2.34
C SER A 232 -19.45 41.66 -2.31
N ALA A 233 -20.01 41.29 -1.15
CA ALA A 233 -21.46 41.06 -0.98
C ALA A 233 -22.25 42.33 -0.61
N GLY A 234 -21.56 43.47 -0.43
CA GLY A 234 -22.17 44.79 -0.43
C GLY A 234 -22.58 45.17 -1.85
N HIS A 235 -23.65 44.56 -2.34
CA HIS A 235 -24.51 45.15 -3.36
C HIS A 235 -24.91 46.53 -2.83
N ASP A 236 -24.40 47.60 -3.44
CA ASP A 236 -24.92 48.95 -3.24
C ASP A 236 -26.45 48.84 -3.33
N PRO A 237 -27.21 49.18 -2.28
CA PRO A 237 -28.65 49.28 -2.44
C PRO A 237 -28.84 50.35 -3.50
N MET A 238 -29.36 49.92 -4.66
CA MET A 238 -29.68 50.79 -5.77
C MET A 238 -30.32 52.06 -5.23
N SER A 239 -29.69 53.18 -5.58
CA SER A 239 -30.26 54.52 -5.46
C SER A 239 -31.73 54.47 -5.85
N ALA A 240 -32.61 54.70 -4.89
CA ALA A 240 -34.07 54.72 -5.06
C ALA A 240 -34.57 55.89 -5.94
N GLU A 241 -33.69 56.52 -6.72
CA GLU A 241 -33.97 57.68 -7.57
C GLU A 241 -34.19 57.31 -9.05
N ASP A 242 -33.89 56.08 -9.48
CA ASP A 242 -34.02 55.68 -10.89
C ASP A 242 -35.35 55.00 -11.27
N GLU A 243 -36.22 54.67 -10.30
CA GLU A 243 -37.51 53.99 -10.59
C GLU A 243 -38.68 54.92 -10.93
N SER A 244 -38.57 56.24 -10.73
CA SER A 244 -39.67 57.18 -11.02
C SER A 244 -39.72 57.72 -12.46
N ALA A 245 -38.78 57.33 -13.34
CA ALA A 245 -38.65 57.95 -14.67
C ALA A 245 -39.26 57.16 -15.85
N LYS A 246 -39.85 55.98 -15.63
CA LYS A 246 -40.44 55.20 -16.73
C LYS A 246 -41.71 54.48 -16.31
N LEU A 247 -42.86 55.15 -16.48
CA LEU A 247 -44.04 54.55 -17.12
C LEU A 247 -44.99 55.66 -17.61
N PRO A 248 -45.19 55.81 -18.94
CA PRO A 248 -46.19 56.70 -19.50
C PRO A 248 -47.60 56.10 -19.44
N LEU A 249 -48.55 57.03 -19.33
CA LEU A 249 -49.99 56.95 -19.64
C LEU A 249 -50.36 55.88 -20.67
N ASP A 250 -51.32 55.02 -20.30
CA ASP A 250 -52.55 54.74 -21.08
C ASP A 250 -53.23 53.46 -20.56
N LEU A 251 -54.45 53.59 -20.01
CA LEU A 251 -55.62 52.73 -20.24
C LEU A 251 -56.80 53.08 -19.30
N ALA A 252 -57.67 53.94 -19.86
CA ALA A 252 -59.13 54.08 -19.75
C ALA A 252 -59.94 53.40 -18.62
N ALA A 253 -60.77 54.21 -17.94
CA ALA A 253 -62.24 54.14 -17.98
C ALA A 253 -62.86 55.43 -17.42
#